data_AF-A0A820NCX2-F1
#
_entry.id   AF-A0A820NCX2-F1
#
_cell.length_a   1.000
_cell.length_b   1.000
_cell.length_c   1.000
_cell.angle_alpha   90.00
_cell.angle_beta   90.00
_cell.angle_gamma   90.00
#
_symmetry.space_group_name_H-M   'P 1'
#
loop_
_entity.id
_entity.type
_entity.pdbx_description
1 polymer ?
#
loop_
_entity_poly.entity_id
_entity_poly.type
_entity_poly.pdbx_seq_one_letter_code
_entity_poly.pdbx_strand_id
1 'polypeptide(L)'
;MLITIEVISNVLDHLKPNDRLAVVTFNSQALVIQPMTKLSELNIKQLKYDLSTIRADGGTNMSAGIDCSASSFEIVSSMTNDDYDNRILFLTDAQPNLGNLNENSFYSRIEKLAKERIYITFIGVGIDF
;
A
#
# COMPACT_ATOMS: atom_id res chain seq x y z
N MET A 1 2.23 7.26 -13.44
CA MET A 1 1.24 6.18 -13.63
C MET A 1 1.84 4.92 -14.25
N LEU A 2 2.65 5.02 -15.33
CA LEU A 2 3.33 3.85 -15.93
C LEU A 2 4.16 3.05 -14.90
N ILE A 3 4.92 3.73 -14.04
CA ILE A 3 5.74 3.11 -13.00
C ILE A 3 4.88 2.30 -12.01
N THR A 4 3.68 2.78 -11.65
CA THR A 4 2.79 2.08 -10.72
C THR A 4 2.34 0.72 -11.27
N ILE A 5 1.96 0.67 -12.55
CA ILE A 5 1.54 -0.56 -13.21
C ILE A 5 2.71 -1.54 -13.37
N GLU A 6 3.91 -1.01 -13.65
CA GLU A 6 5.13 -1.81 -13.74
C GLU A 6 5.50 -2.43 -12.38
N VAL A 7 5.52 -1.63 -11.31
CA VAL A 7 5.80 -2.12 -9.96
C VAL A 7 4.77 -3.18 -9.54
N ILE A 8 3.48 -2.95 -9.78
CA ILE A 8 2.45 -3.93 -9.43
C ILE A 8 2.61 -5.19 -10.26
N SER A 9 2.93 -5.10 -11.56
CA SER A 9 3.18 -6.29 -12.38
C SER A 9 4.37 -7.09 -11.84
N ASN A 10 5.48 -6.42 -11.50
CA ASN A 10 6.65 -7.07 -10.92
C ASN A 10 6.33 -7.72 -9.58
N VAL A 11 5.53 -7.08 -8.72
CA VAL A 11 5.08 -7.69 -7.46
C VAL A 11 4.26 -8.93 -7.73
N LEU A 12 3.28 -8.85 -8.63
CA LEU A 12 2.40 -9.97 -8.98
C LEU A 12 3.19 -11.19 -9.49
N ASP A 13 4.28 -10.98 -10.23
CA ASP A 13 5.13 -12.05 -10.76
C ASP A 13 5.86 -12.85 -9.67
N HIS A 14 6.03 -12.27 -8.47
CA HIS A 14 6.72 -12.91 -7.34
C HIS A 14 5.76 -13.51 -6.30
N LEU A 15 4.46 -13.26 -6.42
CA LEU A 15 3.45 -13.79 -5.50
C LEU A 15 2.96 -15.17 -5.94
N LYS A 16 2.67 -16.02 -4.96
CA LYS A 16 2.08 -17.35 -5.13
C LYS A 16 0.55 -17.25 -5.12
N PRO A 17 -0.17 -18.26 -5.66
CA PRO A 17 -1.64 -18.25 -5.71
C PRO A 17 -2.36 -18.03 -4.38
N ASN A 18 -1.76 -18.46 -3.26
CA ASN A 18 -2.35 -18.33 -1.92
C ASN A 18 -1.92 -17.02 -1.20
N ASP A 19 -1.01 -16.25 -1.79
CA ASP A 19 -0.64 -14.95 -1.26
C ASP A 19 -1.78 -13.96 -1.51
N ARG A 20 -1.81 -12.89 -0.72
CA ARG A 20 -2.87 -11.87 -0.79
C ARG A 20 -2.30 -10.52 -1.15
N LEU A 21 -3.07 -9.76 -1.92
CA LEU A 21 -2.72 -8.41 -2.31
C LEU A 21 -3.90 -7.48 -2.02
N ALA A 22 -3.60 -6.34 -1.40
CA ALA A 22 -4.45 -5.16 -1.38
C ALA A 22 -3.72 -4.03 -2.12
N VAL A 23 -4.47 -3.16 -2.79
CA VAL A 23 -3.93 -1.97 -3.43
C VAL A 23 -4.68 -0.76 -2.91
N VAL A 24 -3.94 0.14 -2.28
CA VAL A 24 -4.42 1.41 -1.76
C VAL A 24 -3.77 2.54 -2.55
N THR A 25 -4.58 3.53 -2.88
CA THR A 25 -4.14 4.79 -3.47
C THR A 25 -4.34 5.90 -2.47
N PHE A 26 -3.51 6.93 -2.50
CA PHE A 26 -3.69 8.08 -1.64
C PHE A 26 -3.31 9.38 -2.34
N ASN A 27 -4.03 10.43 -1.99
CA ASN A 27 -3.70 11.82 -2.24
C ASN A 27 -4.01 12.62 -0.97
N SER A 28 -4.93 13.59 -1.00
CA SER A 28 -5.54 14.18 0.20
C SER A 28 -6.32 13.15 1.05
N GLN A 29 -6.85 12.09 0.42
CA GLN A 29 -7.55 10.97 1.05
C GLN A 29 -6.97 9.64 0.58
N ALA A 30 -7.26 8.54 1.28
CA ALA A 30 -6.84 7.19 0.88
C ALA A 30 -8.05 6.35 0.47
N LEU A 31 -7.89 5.56 -0.59
CA LEU A 31 -8.92 4.71 -1.19
C LEU A 31 -8.36 3.32 -1.49
N VAL A 32 -9.10 2.28 -1.08
CA VAL A 32 -8.83 0.89 -1.47
C VAL A 32 -9.34 0.67 -2.90
N ILE A 33 -8.43 0.44 -3.84
CA ILE A 33 -8.76 0.07 -5.24
C ILE A 33 -8.95 -1.44 -5.36
N GLN A 34 -8.15 -2.21 -4.62
CA GLN A 34 -8.27 -3.65 -4.55
C GLN A 34 -8.28 -4.07 -3.07
N PRO A 35 -9.39 -4.63 -2.57
CA PRO A 35 -9.41 -5.19 -1.22
C PRO A 35 -8.45 -6.38 -1.13
N MET A 36 -7.98 -6.66 0.09
CA MET A 36 -7.08 -7.78 0.37
C MET A 36 -7.66 -9.10 -0.12
N THR A 37 -7.14 -9.62 -1.24
CA THR A 37 -7.70 -10.76 -1.98
C THR A 37 -6.60 -11.75 -2.32
N LYS A 38 -6.90 -13.06 -2.30
CA LYS A 38 -5.93 -14.08 -2.74
C LYS A 38 -5.61 -13.91 -4.22
N LEU A 39 -4.36 -14.16 -4.59
CA LEU A 39 -3.92 -14.02 -5.98
C LEU A 39 -4.69 -14.95 -6.92
N SER A 40 -5.07 -16.15 -6.47
CA SER A 40 -5.91 -17.08 -7.23
C SER A 40 -7.32 -16.56 -7.53
N GLU A 41 -7.82 -15.61 -6.73
CA GLU A 41 -9.16 -15.03 -6.84
C GLU A 41 -9.11 -13.62 -7.47
N LEU A 42 -7.92 -13.06 -7.64
CA LEU A 42 -7.69 -11.70 -8.09
C LEU A 42 -7.96 -11.56 -9.59
N ASN A 43 -8.84 -10.63 -9.97
CA ASN A 43 -9.00 -10.25 -11.37
C ASN A 43 -7.88 -9.27 -11.78
N ILE A 44 -6.73 -9.82 -12.17
CA ILE A 44 -5.53 -9.03 -12.55
C ILE A 44 -5.83 -8.05 -13.70
N LYS A 45 -6.68 -8.43 -14.66
CA LYS A 45 -7.04 -7.55 -15.78
C LYS A 45 -7.82 -6.34 -15.30
N GLN A 46 -8.80 -6.54 -14.42
CA GLN A 46 -9.57 -5.46 -13.83
C GLN A 46 -8.67 -4.56 -12.98
N LEU A 47 -7.81 -5.14 -12.13
CA LEU A 47 -6.87 -4.37 -11.33
C LEU A 47 -5.98 -3.46 -12.19
N LYS A 48 -5.38 -4.01 -13.26
CA LYS A 48 -4.54 -3.21 -14.19
C LYS A 48 -5.35 -2.11 -14.88
N TYR A 49 -6.60 -2.38 -15.23
CA TYR A 49 -7.50 -1.36 -15.79
C TYR A 49 -7.78 -0.25 -14.78
N ASP A 50 -8.22 -0.58 -13.56
CA ASP A 50 -8.52 0.40 -12.52
C ASP A 50 -7.30 1.28 -12.21
N LEU A 51 -6.12 0.66 -12.12
CA LEU A 51 -4.85 1.37 -11.92
C LEU A 51 -4.52 2.37 -13.04
N SER A 52 -4.84 2.02 -14.29
CA SER A 52 -4.62 2.89 -15.45
C SER A 52 -5.55 4.10 -15.50
N THR A 53 -6.60 4.12 -14.70
CA THR A 53 -7.53 5.25 -14.60
C THR A 53 -7.13 6.26 -13.53
N ILE A 54 -6.24 5.90 -12.60
CA ILE A 54 -5.82 6.75 -11.49
C ILE A 54 -5.05 7.95 -12.02
N ARG A 55 -5.47 9.16 -11.66
CA ARG A 55 -4.75 10.40 -11.99
C ARG A 55 -4.15 11.00 -10.73
N ALA A 56 -2.94 11.53 -10.86
CA ALA A 56 -2.35 12.35 -9.82
C ALA A 56 -3.20 13.62 -9.68
N ASP A 57 -3.77 13.83 -8.50
CA ASP A 57 -4.59 14.99 -8.16
C ASP A 57 -4.57 15.16 -6.64
N GLY A 58 -4.74 16.39 -6.14
CA GLY A 58 -4.75 16.72 -4.72
C GLY A 58 -3.35 16.79 -4.07
N GLY A 59 -3.31 16.55 -2.75
CA GLY A 59 -2.09 16.62 -1.92
C GLY A 59 -1.47 15.26 -1.61
N THR A 60 -0.56 15.22 -0.62
CA THR A 60 0.19 14.02 -0.22
C THR A 60 -0.07 13.68 1.25
N ASN A 61 -1.20 13.04 1.56
CA ASN A 61 -1.58 12.61 2.91
C ASN A 61 -1.10 11.18 3.21
N MET A 62 0.18 11.08 3.57
CA MET A 62 0.82 9.79 3.84
C MET A 62 0.18 9.05 5.03
N SER A 63 -0.25 9.78 6.06
CA SER A 63 -0.91 9.19 7.23
C SER A 63 -2.17 8.43 6.83
N ALA A 64 -3.06 9.08 6.05
CA ALA A 64 -4.27 8.42 5.53
C ALA A 64 -3.93 7.17 4.71
N GLY A 65 -2.87 7.22 3.89
CA GLY A 65 -2.40 6.06 3.11
C GLY A 65 -2.00 4.88 4.00
N ILE A 66 -1.22 5.13 5.07
CA ILE A 66 -0.84 4.09 6.03
C ILE A 66 -2.06 3.61 6.84
N ASP A 67 -2.96 4.50 7.25
CA ASP A 67 -4.21 4.17 7.95
C ASP A 67 -5.04 3.15 7.16
N CYS A 68 -5.31 3.47 5.90
CA CYS A 68 -6.10 2.63 5.01
C CYS A 68 -5.39 1.32 4.67
N SER A 69 -4.06 1.35 4.50
CA SER A 69 -3.27 0.14 4.26
C SER A 69 -3.28 -0.80 5.47
N ALA A 70 -3.13 -0.25 6.68
CA ALA A 70 -3.18 -1.02 7.93
C ALA A 70 -4.54 -1.70 8.13
N SER A 71 -5.65 -0.99 7.89
CA SER A 71 -6.99 -1.58 8.01
C SER A 71 -7.24 -2.73 7.04
N SER A 72 -6.50 -2.79 5.92
CA SER A 72 -6.59 -3.91 4.99
C SER A 72 -6.07 -5.23 5.58
N PHE A 73 -5.20 -5.17 6.60
CA PHE A 73 -4.75 -6.34 7.35
C PHE A 73 -5.72 -6.74 8.47
N GLU A 74 -6.43 -5.80 9.08
CA GLU A 74 -7.42 -6.09 10.13
C GLU A 74 -8.56 -6.99 9.62
N ILE A 75 -8.95 -6.84 8.35
CA ILE A 75 -9.95 -7.71 7.70
C ILE A 75 -9.47 -9.17 7.65
N VAL A 76 -8.15 -9.39 7.66
CA VAL A 76 -7.51 -10.70 7.55
C VAL A 76 -6.84 -11.14 8.85
N SER A 77 -6.87 -10.33 9.92
CA SER A 77 -6.21 -10.63 11.20
C SER A 77 -6.84 -11.79 11.98
N SER A 78 -8.06 -12.20 11.61
CA SER A 78 -8.62 -13.48 12.06
C SER A 78 -7.96 -14.71 11.39
N MET A 79 -7.07 -14.49 10.42
CA MET A 79 -6.38 -15.52 9.61
C MET A 79 -4.86 -15.34 9.59
N THR A 80 -4.28 -14.42 10.38
CA THR A 80 -2.83 -14.24 10.52
C THR A 80 -2.24 -15.40 11.31
N ASN A 81 -2.12 -16.57 10.66
CA ASN A 81 -1.15 -17.57 11.07
C ASN A 81 0.26 -16.99 10.91
N ASP A 82 1.19 -17.47 11.73
CA ASP A 82 2.62 -17.14 11.68
C ASP A 82 3.30 -17.50 10.33
N ASP A 83 2.57 -18.08 9.39
CA ASP A 83 3.04 -18.57 8.10
C ASP A 83 3.22 -17.49 7.01
N TYR A 84 2.78 -16.25 7.24
CA TYR A 84 2.87 -15.16 6.25
C TYR A 84 3.73 -13.99 6.76
N ASP A 85 4.57 -13.48 5.85
CA ASP A 85 5.26 -12.20 6.03
C ASP A 85 4.38 -11.06 5.53
N ASN A 86 3.94 -10.19 6.44
CA ASN A 86 3.06 -9.07 6.10
C ASN A 86 3.87 -7.82 5.79
N ARG A 87 3.64 -7.22 4.62
CA ARG A 87 4.42 -6.07 4.15
C ARG A 87 3.56 -5.03 3.44
N ILE A 88 3.82 -3.76 3.71
CA ILE A 88 3.29 -2.60 2.98
C ILE A 88 4.43 -2.04 2.13
N LEU A 89 4.24 -2.00 0.80
CA LEU A 89 5.11 -1.29 -0.13
C LEU A 89 4.54 0.11 -0.35
N PHE A 90 5.18 1.12 0.22
CA PHE A 90 4.73 2.51 0.19
C PHE A 90 5.51 3.30 -0.86
N LEU A 91 4.86 3.58 -1.99
CA LEU A 91 5.45 4.30 -3.13
C LEU A 91 5.06 5.78 -3.06
N THR A 92 6.03 6.69 -3.06
CA THR A 92 5.80 8.14 -3.03
C THR A 92 6.94 8.89 -3.70
N ASP A 93 6.66 10.03 -4.32
CA ASP A 93 7.67 10.99 -4.82
C ASP A 93 8.31 11.83 -3.70
N ALA A 94 8.02 11.50 -2.44
CA ALA A 94 8.67 12.04 -1.24
C ALA A 94 8.52 13.56 -1.03
N GLN A 95 7.50 14.20 -1.59
CA GLN A 95 7.14 15.59 -1.27
C GLN A 95 5.89 15.63 -0.37
N PRO A 96 6.02 15.47 0.96
CA PRO A 96 4.89 15.59 1.88
C PRO A 96 4.42 17.05 1.97
N ASN A 97 3.33 17.38 1.28
CA ASN A 97 2.74 18.72 1.34
C ASN A 97 1.63 18.82 2.40
N LEU A 98 1.00 17.71 2.78
CA LEU A 98 -0.21 17.68 3.61
C LEU A 98 -0.17 16.50 4.58
N GLY A 99 0.40 16.73 5.76
CA GLY A 99 0.35 15.79 6.86
C GLY A 99 1.13 16.38 8.01
N ASN A 100 0.48 16.57 9.16
CA ASN A 100 1.20 16.81 10.40
C ASN A 100 2.08 15.58 10.66
N LEU A 101 3.29 15.59 10.12
CA LEU A 101 4.42 14.81 10.62
C LEU A 101 4.81 15.41 11.98
N ASN A 102 3.86 15.47 12.93
CA ASN A 102 4.26 15.48 14.32
C ASN A 102 4.97 14.15 14.48
N GLU A 103 6.29 14.17 14.36
CA GLU A 103 7.14 13.00 14.15
C GLU A 103 6.78 11.90 15.17
N ASN A 104 6.38 12.26 16.39
CA ASN A 104 5.95 11.30 17.40
C ASN A 104 4.72 10.44 17.01
N SER A 105 3.71 10.95 16.28
CA SER A 105 2.49 10.18 15.97
C SER A 105 2.64 9.25 14.76
N PHE A 106 3.43 9.64 13.76
CA PHE A 106 3.66 8.82 12.58
C PHE A 106 4.60 7.64 12.87
N TYR A 107 5.73 7.90 13.54
CA TYR A 107 6.69 6.86 13.88
C TYR A 107 6.12 5.86 14.89
N SER A 108 5.40 6.33 15.92
CA SER A 108 4.72 5.42 16.86
C SER A 108 3.71 4.49 16.18
N ARG A 109 3.10 4.94 15.08
CA ARG A 109 2.19 4.13 14.28
C ARG A 109 2.91 3.04 13.50
N ILE A 110 4.06 3.35 12.89
CA ILE A 110 4.93 2.36 12.24
C ILE A 110 5.42 1.34 13.27
N GLU A 111 5.84 1.80 14.45
CA GLU A 111 6.25 0.91 15.55
C GLU A 111 5.13 -0.04 16.00
N LYS A 112 3.89 0.46 16.07
CA LYS A 112 2.72 -0.37 16.38
C LYS A 112 2.51 -1.46 15.32
N LEU A 113 2.54 -1.11 14.04
CA LEU A 113 2.39 -2.07 12.95
C LEU A 113 3.51 -3.12 12.95
N ALA A 114 4.74 -2.72 13.24
CA ALA A 114 5.86 -3.66 13.35
C ALA A 114 5.66 -4.68 14.49
N LYS A 115 5.08 -4.26 15.63
CA LYS A 115 4.70 -5.18 16.73
C LYS A 115 3.59 -6.16 16.31
N GLU A 116 2.76 -5.77 15.36
CA GLU A 116 1.73 -6.61 14.73
C GLU A 116 2.29 -7.41 13.53
N ARG A 117 3.63 -7.47 13.36
CA ARG A 117 4.34 -8.15 12.26
C ARG A 117 3.98 -7.62 10.87
N ILE A 118 3.55 -6.36 10.77
CA ILE A 118 3.30 -5.66 9.50
C ILE A 118 4.45 -4.67 9.26
N TYR A 119 5.31 -4.98 8.30
CA TYR A 119 6.50 -4.17 8.01
C TYR A 119 6.24 -3.21 6.84
N ILE A 120 6.75 -1.98 6.93
CA ILE A 120 6.59 -0.99 5.85
C ILE A 120 7.93 -0.78 5.14
N THR A 121 7.89 -0.67 3.82
CA THR A 121 9.04 -0.24 3.01
C THR A 121 8.65 0.96 2.19
N PHE A 122 9.36 2.05 2.39
CA PHE A 122 9.20 3.28 1.63
C PHE A 122 10.08 3.23 0.38
N ILE A 123 9.48 3.53 -0.76
CA ILE A 123 10.14 3.59 -2.06
C ILE A 123 9.88 4.99 -2.62
N GLY A 124 10.94 5.79 -2.68
CA GLY A 124 10.95 7.09 -3.33
C GLY A 124 10.89 6.92 -4.86
N VAL A 125 9.91 7.54 -5.52
CA VAL A 125 9.76 7.50 -6.97
C VAL A 125 9.78 8.93 -7.52
N GLY A 126 10.96 9.42 -7.88
CA GLY A 126 11.20 10.75 -8.40
C GLY A 126 12.64 10.88 -8.90
N ILE A 127 12.87 11.78 -9.86
CA ILE A 127 14.18 12.02 -10.50
C ILE A 127 14.98 13.15 -9.84
N ASP A 128 14.51 13.70 -8.72
CA ASP A 128 15.20 14.81 -8.05
C ASP A 128 16.35 14.29 -7.20
N PHE A 129 17.54 14.28 -7.82
CA PHE A 129 18.85 14.33 -7.19
C PHE A 129 19.36 15.77 -7.14
#